data_AF-A0A172U1Z0-F1
#
_entry.id   AF-A0A172U1Z0-F1
#
_cell.length_a   1.000
_cell.length_b   1.000
_cell.length_c   1.000
_cell.angle_alpha   90.00
_cell.angle_beta   90.00
_cell.angle_gamma   90.00
#
_symmetry.space_group_name_H-M   'P 1'
#
loop_
_entity.id
_entity.type
_entity.pdbx_description
1 polymer ?
#
loop_
_entity_poly.entity_id
_entity_poly.type
_entity_poly.pdbx_seq_one_letter_code
_entity_poly.pdbx_strand_id
1 'polypeptide(L)'
;MNKLKHILVLLLSSCLLLMACMKDEGNYNYQNSSSYFVDTTSVPRTIVIKQNDVVTITPANTTAANGLNLSYEWKLVQASFAADPATGTYFEKKIGTEKNLTYKVTETPADYILILYVTDKGHGNITQMIKVPFNVSSYASQGWMVLHGGAAGSDISIVVNSKMNTLLPASTDYVQANVFSETNGKKIEGEGAALNYVGQHWVDVYTKTNMGGYRASGNDLRILNTYSDMFISPMQASDIQFQGYGLWSYNQLLVNKGDLYFIPQPTPNTYNKFGVKCFGEDYVASPYIATIMLGSYYGVIYDTKNKRFLYIDFQRTVKPFKAPGATAAFNMTNVGKEMVYAEHGFDSRWFCVMQNDAAPSSRELFVCKFNVADDGNRAVARYNISAATELANAKYFAFGNRGNIMYYATDTKIYQNDYAGSLASTERLNLATNYPGYVITSMKVFKVTNHANDGKILYVALYNPSNQQGVVLQIDIDEVSGVFKTTKAYTGFGQVYGMNYKAK
;
A
#
# COMPACT_ATOMS: atom_id res chain seq x y z
N MET A 1 65.83 47.90 41.85
CA MET A 1 64.56 47.44 42.46
C MET A 1 63.40 48.44 42.38
N ASN A 2 63.62 49.76 42.33
CA ASN A 2 62.50 50.73 42.37
C ASN A 2 61.75 50.90 41.04
N LYS A 3 62.38 50.79 39.86
CA LYS A 3 61.67 50.93 38.57
C LYS A 3 60.68 49.80 38.27
N LEU A 4 60.97 48.57 38.69
CA LEU A 4 60.09 47.41 38.48
C LEU A 4 58.82 47.48 39.34
N LYS A 5 58.91 48.05 40.57
CA LYS A 5 57.73 48.30 41.42
C LYS A 5 56.77 49.33 40.82
N HIS A 6 57.27 50.39 40.18
CA HIS A 6 56.41 51.41 39.57
C HIS A 6 55.71 50.88 38.31
N ILE A 7 56.38 50.02 37.53
CA ILE A 7 55.77 49.36 36.37
C ILE A 7 54.71 48.34 36.81
N LEU A 8 54.98 47.57 37.88
CA LEU A 8 53.98 46.63 38.41
C LEU A 8 52.75 47.34 38.96
N VAL A 9 52.92 48.48 39.64
CA VAL A 9 51.81 49.28 40.17
C VAL A 9 51.00 49.92 39.03
N LEU A 10 51.65 50.40 37.97
CA LEU A 10 50.95 50.93 36.80
C LEU A 10 50.17 49.83 36.06
N LEU A 11 50.74 48.62 35.91
CA LEU A 11 50.03 47.50 35.30
C LEU A 11 48.83 47.06 36.15
N LEU A 12 48.98 46.98 37.47
CA LEU A 12 47.90 46.61 38.38
C LEU A 12 46.75 47.64 38.37
N SER A 13 47.08 48.94 38.29
CA SER A 13 46.08 50.01 38.14
C SER A 13 45.39 49.99 36.77
N SER A 14 46.08 49.57 35.70
CA SER A 14 45.47 49.43 34.37
C SER A 14 44.53 48.21 34.27
N CYS A 15 44.83 47.11 34.98
CA CYS A 15 43.94 45.95 35.06
C CYS A 15 42.70 46.20 35.93
N LEU A 16 42.78 47.08 36.94
CA LEU A 16 41.62 47.46 37.76
C LEU A 16 40.64 48.41 37.02
N LEU A 17 41.09 49.14 36.00
CA LEU A 17 40.24 49.98 35.16
C LEU A 17 39.45 49.19 34.09
N LEU A 18 39.84 47.94 33.80
CA LEU A 18 39.12 47.05 32.88
C LEU A 18 38.08 46.15 33.59
N MET A 19 37.98 46.22 34.92
CA MET A 19 36.95 45.54 35.73
C MET A 19 35.84 46.47 36.23
N ALA A 20 35.80 47.72 35.76
CA ALA A 20 34.59 48.51 35.85
C ALA A 20 33.56 47.96 34.85
N CYS A 21 32.77 46.97 35.28
CA CYS A 21 31.48 46.75 34.66
C CYS A 21 30.77 48.10 34.64
N MET A 22 30.53 48.65 33.45
CA MET A 22 29.59 49.75 33.30
C MET A 22 28.32 49.31 33.99
N LYS A 23 28.01 49.98 35.11
CA LYS A 23 26.71 49.86 35.74
C LYS A 23 25.73 50.44 34.73
N ASP A 24 24.87 49.59 34.21
CA ASP A 24 23.78 49.98 33.34
C ASP A 24 22.87 50.93 34.15
N GLU A 25 23.04 52.24 33.91
CA GLU A 25 22.17 53.31 34.40
C GLU A 25 20.98 53.52 33.44
N GLY A 26 20.64 52.49 32.66
CA GLY A 26 19.39 52.42 31.93
C GLY A 26 18.23 52.36 32.90
N ASN A 27 17.58 53.51 33.10
CA ASN A 27 16.20 53.56 33.57
C ASN A 27 15.30 53.01 32.45
N TYR A 28 15.39 51.70 32.21
CA TYR A 28 14.48 50.99 31.33
C TYR A 28 13.15 50.90 32.06
N ASN A 29 12.23 51.77 31.66
CA ASN A 29 10.82 51.56 31.97
C ASN A 29 10.37 50.31 31.20
N TYR A 30 10.55 49.14 31.82
CA TYR A 30 9.97 47.90 31.34
C TYR A 30 8.46 48.02 31.47
N GLN A 31 7.80 48.56 30.44
CA GLN A 31 6.37 48.38 30.33
C GLN A 31 6.13 46.91 30.08
N ASN A 32 5.34 46.30 30.97
CA ASN A 32 4.91 44.92 30.85
C ASN A 32 3.97 44.84 29.64
N SER A 33 4.53 44.72 28.43
CA SER A 33 3.75 44.56 27.22
C SER A 33 3.08 43.20 27.29
N SER A 34 1.76 43.17 27.39
CA SER A 34 1.02 41.92 27.38
C SER A 34 1.26 41.21 26.05
N SER A 35 2.14 40.21 26.03
CA SER A 35 2.47 39.40 24.84
C SER A 35 1.41 38.34 24.53
N TYR A 36 0.19 38.52 25.03
CA TYR A 36 -0.91 37.56 24.99
C TYR A 36 -2.14 38.22 24.34
N PHE A 37 -2.10 38.36 23.02
CA PHE A 37 -3.14 38.98 22.21
C PHE A 37 -4.32 38.04 21.93
N VAL A 38 -4.05 36.73 21.87
CA VAL A 38 -5.03 35.67 21.62
C VAL A 38 -5.16 34.75 22.83
N ASP A 39 -6.40 34.39 23.17
CA ASP A 39 -6.72 33.37 24.15
C ASP A 39 -6.42 31.99 23.55
N THR A 40 -5.37 31.34 24.05
CA THR A 40 -4.93 30.03 23.56
C THR A 40 -5.96 28.92 23.77
N THR A 41 -6.96 29.11 24.64
CA THR A 41 -8.05 28.13 24.83
C THR A 41 -9.06 28.14 23.67
N SER A 42 -9.12 29.22 22.90
CA SER A 42 -9.94 29.33 21.68
C SER A 42 -9.31 28.66 20.45
N VAL A 43 -8.06 28.21 20.58
CA VAL A 43 -7.32 27.50 19.53
C VAL A 43 -7.24 26.02 19.91
N PRO A 44 -7.50 25.08 18.98
CA PRO A 44 -7.35 23.65 19.26
C PRO A 44 -5.94 23.32 19.76
N ARG A 45 -5.85 22.41 20.75
CA ARG A 45 -4.55 21.93 21.26
C ARG A 45 -3.82 21.03 20.28
N THR A 46 -4.56 20.28 19.47
CA THR A 46 -4.07 19.39 18.43
C THR A 46 -5.09 19.38 17.30
N ILE A 47 -4.62 19.27 16.06
CA ILE A 47 -5.46 19.08 14.88
C ILE A 47 -5.06 17.77 14.21
N VAL A 48 -6.04 16.91 13.94
CA VAL A 48 -5.89 15.74 13.07
C VAL A 48 -6.90 15.92 11.95
N ILE A 49 -6.42 16.01 10.72
CA ILE A 49 -7.27 16.29 9.56
C ILE A 49 -6.87 15.40 8.39
N LYS A 50 -7.84 15.00 7.57
CA LYS A 50 -7.56 14.23 6.36
C LYS A 50 -7.03 15.17 5.28
N GLN A 51 -6.06 14.71 4.49
CA GLN A 51 -5.64 15.45 3.31
C GLN A 51 -6.86 15.74 2.42
N ASN A 52 -6.89 16.93 1.85
CA ASN A 52 -7.96 17.54 1.06
C ASN A 52 -9.19 18.03 1.85
N ASP A 53 -9.25 17.84 3.18
CA ASP A 53 -10.28 18.47 4.02
C ASP A 53 -9.95 19.94 4.33
N VAL A 54 -10.95 20.66 4.84
CA VAL A 54 -10.85 22.07 5.22
C VAL A 54 -10.71 22.19 6.73
N VAL A 55 -9.65 22.86 7.19
CA VAL A 55 -9.51 23.27 8.58
C VAL A 55 -10.07 24.69 8.75
N THR A 56 -10.87 24.88 9.81
CA THR A 56 -11.39 26.19 10.21
C THR A 56 -11.01 26.49 11.65
N ILE A 57 -10.41 27.65 11.92
CA ILE A 57 -10.03 28.10 13.27
C ILE A 57 -10.43 29.56 13.44
N THR A 58 -11.10 29.86 14.55
CA THR A 58 -11.57 31.20 14.89
C THR A 58 -11.00 31.62 16.24
N PRO A 59 -9.76 32.18 16.29
CA PRO A 59 -9.15 32.59 17.55
C PRO A 59 -9.94 33.73 18.21
N ALA A 60 -10.06 33.70 19.53
CA ALA A 60 -10.56 34.80 20.33
C ALA A 60 -9.39 35.71 20.74
N ASN A 61 -9.56 37.02 20.59
CA ASN A 61 -8.61 37.97 21.14
C ASN A 61 -8.87 38.09 22.65
N THR A 62 -7.80 38.30 23.43
CA THR A 62 -7.95 38.61 24.85
C THR A 62 -8.54 40.02 25.01
N THR A 63 -9.08 40.32 26.19
CA THR A 63 -9.51 41.69 26.52
C THR A 63 -8.37 42.70 26.44
N ALA A 64 -7.14 42.28 26.72
CA ALA A 64 -5.93 43.09 26.59
C ALA A 64 -5.56 43.44 25.13
N ALA A 65 -6.09 42.70 24.15
CA ALA A 65 -5.91 42.99 22.73
C ALA A 65 -6.92 44.00 22.16
N ASN A 66 -7.87 44.48 22.96
CA ASN A 66 -8.85 45.47 22.51
C ASN A 66 -8.17 46.80 22.15
N GLY A 67 -8.42 47.29 20.93
CA GLY A 67 -7.85 48.54 20.42
C GLY A 67 -6.42 48.41 19.85
N LEU A 68 -5.80 47.23 19.88
CA LEU A 68 -4.51 46.99 19.25
C LEU A 68 -4.65 46.81 17.73
N ASN A 69 -3.64 47.23 16.98
CA ASN A 69 -3.56 47.04 15.53
C ASN A 69 -2.89 45.69 15.21
N LEU A 70 -3.66 44.62 15.35
CA LEU A 70 -3.16 43.26 15.18
C LEU A 70 -3.14 42.83 13.72
N SER A 71 -2.06 42.18 13.33
CA SER A 71 -1.94 41.41 12.09
C SER A 71 -1.72 39.95 12.39
N TYR A 72 -2.29 39.08 11.55
CA TYR A 72 -2.28 37.64 11.72
C TYR A 72 -1.51 36.98 10.58
N GLU A 73 -0.76 35.94 10.89
CA GLU A 73 -0.14 35.10 9.88
C GLU A 73 -0.16 33.65 10.34
N TRP A 74 -0.67 32.79 9.47
CA TRP A 74 -0.71 31.35 9.67
C TRP A 74 0.36 30.69 8.81
N LYS A 75 1.22 29.88 9.44
CA LYS A 75 2.21 29.06 8.76
C LYS A 75 2.05 27.60 9.13
N LEU A 76 2.21 26.72 8.16
CA LEU A 76 2.38 25.30 8.38
C LEU A 76 3.86 24.96 8.20
N VAL A 77 4.48 24.37 9.20
CA VAL A 77 5.87 23.89 9.13
C VAL A 77 5.92 22.39 9.39
N GLN A 78 6.86 21.68 8.78
CA GLN A 78 7.00 20.25 9.05
C GLN A 78 7.54 20.04 10.48
N ALA A 79 6.99 19.07 11.21
CA ALA A 79 7.39 18.82 12.59
C ALA A 79 8.80 18.22 12.70
N SER A 80 9.24 17.52 11.64
CA SER A 80 10.59 17.00 11.53
C SER A 80 11.61 18.14 11.32
N PHE A 81 12.71 18.08 12.06
CA PHE A 81 13.88 18.95 11.85
C PHE A 81 14.84 18.40 10.78
N ALA A 82 14.33 17.63 9.82
CA ALA A 82 15.08 17.25 8.63
C ALA A 82 14.78 18.24 7.50
N ALA A 83 15.83 18.88 6.96
CA ALA A 83 15.71 19.66 5.74
C ALA A 83 15.38 18.75 4.55
N ASP A 84 14.62 19.26 3.59
CA ASP A 84 14.38 18.58 2.33
C ASP A 84 15.75 18.28 1.66
N PRO A 85 16.07 17.02 1.33
CA PRO A 85 17.37 16.66 0.77
C PRO A 85 17.64 17.27 -0.61
N ALA A 86 16.61 17.62 -1.37
CA ALA A 86 16.73 18.20 -2.70
C ALA A 86 16.94 19.72 -2.65
N THR A 87 16.32 20.43 -1.70
CA THR A 87 16.42 21.90 -1.61
C THR A 87 17.33 22.40 -0.49
N GLY A 88 17.65 21.55 0.50
CA GLY A 88 18.39 21.94 1.70
C GLY A 88 17.60 22.82 2.68
N THR A 89 16.28 22.98 2.49
CA THR A 89 15.43 23.87 3.29
C THR A 89 14.39 23.10 4.10
N TYR A 90 13.96 23.67 5.23
CA TYR A 90 12.80 23.17 5.97
C TYR A 90 11.50 23.50 5.24
N PHE A 91 10.52 22.59 5.29
CA PHE A 91 9.19 22.89 4.78
C PHE A 91 8.52 23.94 5.67
N GLU A 92 8.24 25.10 5.09
CA GLU A 92 7.44 26.18 5.66
C GLU A 92 6.52 26.73 4.58
N LYS A 93 5.22 26.82 4.88
CA LYS A 93 4.22 27.37 3.97
C LYS A 93 3.32 28.35 4.70
N LYS A 94 3.23 29.58 4.22
CA LYS A 94 2.21 30.54 4.65
C LYS A 94 0.85 30.12 4.08
N ILE A 95 -0.14 29.93 4.95
CA ILE A 95 -1.47 29.42 4.57
C ILE A 95 -2.62 30.40 4.83
N GLY A 96 -2.35 31.54 5.48
CA GLY A 96 -3.35 32.57 5.68
C GLY A 96 -2.78 33.82 6.36
N THR A 97 -3.47 34.94 6.19
CA THR A 97 -3.15 36.24 6.83
C THR A 97 -4.34 36.86 7.57
N GLU A 98 -5.49 36.19 7.53
CA GLU A 98 -6.69 36.60 8.25
C GLU A 98 -6.66 36.08 9.68
N LYS A 99 -7.38 36.76 10.58
CA LYS A 99 -7.57 36.29 11.96
C LYS A 99 -8.14 34.88 12.01
N ASN A 100 -9.21 34.66 11.25
CA ASN A 100 -9.86 33.37 11.13
C ASN A 100 -9.20 32.59 9.99
N LEU A 101 -8.77 31.37 10.28
CA LEU A 101 -8.22 30.48 9.26
C LEU A 101 -9.35 29.65 8.67
N THR A 102 -9.45 29.64 7.34
CA THR A 102 -10.16 28.62 6.57
C THR A 102 -9.21 28.15 5.48
N TYR A 103 -8.75 26.90 5.55
CA TYR A 103 -7.70 26.40 4.66
C TYR A 103 -7.97 24.97 4.22
N LYS A 104 -7.93 24.71 2.91
CA LYS A 104 -7.97 23.36 2.35
C LYS A 104 -6.56 22.75 2.42
N VAL A 105 -6.40 21.73 3.25
CA VAL A 105 -5.11 21.07 3.47
C VAL A 105 -4.77 20.21 2.28
N THR A 106 -3.73 20.53 1.54
CA THR A 106 -3.30 19.79 0.33
C THR A 106 -1.96 19.09 0.52
N GLU A 107 -1.31 19.39 1.65
CA GLU A 107 0.00 18.87 2.04
C GLU A 107 -0.03 17.36 2.17
N THR A 108 1.12 16.73 1.90
CA THR A 108 1.26 15.28 2.01
C THR A 108 1.06 14.82 3.45
N PRO A 109 0.45 13.66 3.69
CA PRO A 109 0.26 13.12 5.03
C PRO A 109 1.58 13.01 5.81
N ALA A 110 1.65 13.71 6.93
CA ALA A 110 2.80 13.81 7.82
C ALA A 110 2.41 14.60 9.08
N ASP A 111 3.33 14.67 10.04
CA ASP A 111 3.23 15.57 11.19
C ASP A 111 3.79 16.96 10.83
N TYR A 112 2.97 17.97 11.10
CA TYR A 112 3.27 19.39 10.96
C TYR A 112 3.04 20.11 12.28
N ILE A 113 3.47 21.37 12.31
CA ILE A 113 3.13 22.35 13.34
C ILE A 113 2.45 23.51 12.63
N LEU A 114 1.22 23.80 13.00
CA LEU A 114 0.55 25.03 12.62
C LEU A 114 0.98 26.13 13.58
N ILE A 115 1.47 27.24 13.04
CA ILE A 115 1.95 28.39 13.80
C ILE A 115 1.07 29.59 13.46
N LEU A 116 0.44 30.17 14.47
CA LEU A 116 -0.21 31.48 14.40
C LEU A 116 0.74 32.54 14.96
N TYR A 117 1.12 33.49 14.13
CA TYR A 117 1.78 34.72 14.53
C TYR A 117 0.73 35.83 14.65
N VAL A 118 0.72 36.52 15.79
CA VAL A 118 -0.12 37.69 16.02
C VAL A 118 0.78 38.85 16.38
N THR A 119 0.86 39.84 15.50
CA THR A 119 1.79 40.97 15.66
C THR A 119 1.03 42.26 15.85
N ASP A 120 1.31 42.97 16.94
CA ASP A 120 0.83 44.32 17.18
C ASP A 120 1.71 45.35 16.46
N LYS A 121 1.17 45.93 15.39
CA LYS A 121 1.86 46.94 14.58
C LYS A 121 1.89 48.33 15.23
N GLY A 122 1.11 48.56 16.29
CA GLY A 122 1.04 49.84 16.99
C GLY A 122 2.16 50.05 18.01
N HIS A 123 2.71 48.98 18.58
CA HIS A 123 3.63 49.05 19.73
C HIS A 123 4.91 48.24 19.47
N GLY A 124 5.70 48.65 18.48
CA GLY A 124 7.03 48.09 18.25
C GLY A 124 7.08 46.70 17.61
N ASN A 125 5.99 46.26 16.97
CA ASN A 125 5.88 44.94 16.30
C ASN A 125 6.08 43.75 17.25
N ILE A 126 5.54 43.84 18.47
CA ILE A 126 5.55 42.72 19.41
C ILE A 126 4.70 41.59 18.83
N THR A 127 5.27 40.38 18.80
CA THR A 127 4.64 39.20 18.19
C THR A 127 4.38 38.11 19.24
N GLN A 128 3.13 37.68 19.36
CA GLN A 128 2.76 36.43 20.02
C GLN A 128 2.83 35.27 19.00
N MET A 129 3.36 34.12 19.42
CA MET A 129 3.39 32.91 18.62
C MET A 129 2.62 31.78 19.33
N ILE A 130 1.68 31.15 18.63
CA ILE A 130 0.94 29.98 19.11
C ILE A 130 1.26 28.81 18.18
N LYS A 131 1.73 27.69 18.75
CA LYS A 131 2.06 26.46 18.01
C LYS A 131 1.05 25.37 18.32
N VAL A 132 0.54 24.73 17.28
CA VAL A 132 -0.45 23.66 17.36
C VAL A 132 0.07 22.44 16.59
N PRO A 133 0.28 21.29 17.24
CA PRO A 133 0.49 20.02 16.55
C PRO A 133 -0.61 19.76 15.52
N PHE A 134 -0.20 19.49 14.28
CA PHE A 134 -1.08 19.38 13.12
C PHE A 134 -0.74 18.11 12.33
N ASN A 135 -1.53 17.06 12.50
CA ASN A 135 -1.36 15.80 11.78
C ASN A 135 -2.24 15.80 10.52
N VAL A 136 -1.59 15.66 9.36
CA VAL A 136 -2.29 15.40 8.10
C VAL A 136 -2.32 13.89 7.89
N SER A 137 -3.52 13.33 7.83
CA SER A 137 -3.74 11.91 7.61
C SER A 137 -4.02 11.58 6.14
N SER A 138 -3.78 10.31 5.79
CA SER A 138 -3.92 9.74 4.44
C SER A 138 -5.30 10.04 3.80
N TYR A 139 -5.31 10.56 2.57
CA TYR A 139 -6.54 10.68 1.79
C TYR A 139 -7.11 9.30 1.44
N ALA A 140 -6.25 8.38 1.02
CA ALA A 140 -6.64 7.00 0.75
C ALA A 140 -6.82 6.24 2.07
N SER A 141 -8.05 5.87 2.42
CA SER A 141 -8.33 5.15 3.66
C SER A 141 -7.64 3.78 3.73
N GLN A 142 -7.28 3.32 4.92
CA GLN A 142 -6.95 1.91 5.17
C GLN A 142 -8.18 1.04 4.88
N GLY A 143 -8.02 -0.04 4.12
CA GLY A 143 -9.15 -0.88 3.73
C GLY A 143 -8.87 -1.81 2.55
N TRP A 144 -9.94 -2.37 1.99
CA TRP A 144 -9.88 -3.24 0.82
C TRP A 144 -9.94 -2.41 -0.45
N MET A 145 -8.81 -2.27 -1.13
CA MET A 145 -8.77 -1.59 -2.42
C MET A 145 -9.36 -2.48 -3.52
N VAL A 146 -10.09 -1.85 -4.42
CA VAL A 146 -10.76 -2.46 -5.55
C VAL A 146 -10.37 -1.67 -6.80
N LEU A 147 -9.63 -2.29 -7.71
CA LEU A 147 -9.35 -1.76 -9.05
C LEU A 147 -10.53 -2.12 -9.96
N HIS A 148 -11.28 -1.13 -10.43
CA HIS A 148 -12.49 -1.34 -11.22
C HIS A 148 -12.63 -0.35 -12.37
N GLY A 149 -13.37 -0.71 -13.41
CA GLY A 149 -13.62 0.18 -14.55
C GLY A 149 -14.00 -0.56 -15.82
N GLY A 150 -13.43 -0.12 -16.93
CA GLY A 150 -13.64 -0.69 -18.26
C GLY A 150 -12.61 -0.16 -19.28
N ALA A 151 -12.84 -0.44 -20.56
CA ALA A 151 -11.97 0.03 -21.64
C ALA A 151 -11.81 1.57 -21.69
N ALA A 152 -12.80 2.33 -21.23
CA ALA A 152 -12.75 3.79 -21.16
C ALA A 152 -11.86 4.33 -20.01
N GLY A 153 -11.40 3.45 -19.11
CA GLY A 153 -10.55 3.79 -17.98
C GLY A 153 -10.98 3.09 -16.69
N SER A 154 -10.02 2.93 -15.79
CA SER A 154 -10.15 2.30 -14.49
C SER A 154 -9.87 3.28 -13.35
N ASP A 155 -10.35 2.92 -12.15
CA ASP A 155 -10.16 3.67 -10.92
C ASP A 155 -9.92 2.70 -9.75
N ILE A 156 -9.52 3.26 -8.61
CA ILE A 156 -9.34 2.54 -7.37
C ILE A 156 -10.31 3.10 -6.33
N SER A 157 -11.26 2.26 -5.91
CA SER A 157 -12.13 2.54 -4.77
C SER A 157 -11.69 1.70 -3.56
N ILE A 158 -12.07 2.10 -2.35
CA ILE A 158 -11.68 1.42 -1.12
C ILE A 158 -12.91 1.08 -0.29
N VAL A 159 -13.14 -0.19 0.01
CA VAL A 159 -14.12 -0.62 1.01
C VAL A 159 -13.50 -0.42 2.38
N VAL A 160 -14.14 0.43 3.21
CA VAL A 160 -13.68 0.83 4.52
C VAL A 160 -14.66 0.34 5.57
N ASN A 161 -14.20 -0.55 6.45
CA ASN A 161 -15.00 -1.04 7.56
C ASN A 161 -14.15 -1.51 8.76
N SER A 162 -14.81 -1.72 9.89
CA SER A 162 -14.19 -2.18 11.14
C SER A 162 -13.60 -3.60 11.06
N LYS A 163 -14.01 -4.43 10.08
CA LYS A 163 -13.39 -5.74 9.83
C LYS A 163 -12.01 -5.62 9.17
N MET A 164 -11.74 -4.54 8.45
CA MET A 164 -10.46 -4.31 7.77
C MET A 164 -9.55 -3.37 8.55
N ASN A 165 -10.12 -2.51 9.39
CA ASN A 165 -9.40 -1.67 10.31
C ASN A 165 -10.09 -1.67 11.67
N THR A 166 -9.54 -2.44 12.60
CA THR A 166 -10.11 -2.62 13.95
C THR A 166 -10.03 -1.37 14.82
N LEU A 167 -9.34 -0.32 14.36
CA LEU A 167 -9.28 0.98 15.05
C LEU A 167 -10.49 1.87 14.72
N LEU A 168 -11.29 1.51 13.71
CA LEU A 168 -12.50 2.26 13.35
C LEU A 168 -13.67 1.89 14.27
N PRO A 169 -14.59 2.84 14.54
CA PRO A 169 -15.85 2.54 15.21
C PRO A 169 -16.58 1.38 14.52
N ALA A 170 -17.22 0.51 15.30
CA ALA A 170 -17.87 -0.71 14.78
C ALA A 170 -18.91 -0.44 13.68
N SER A 171 -19.56 0.73 13.72
CA SER A 171 -20.55 1.19 12.73
C SER A 171 -19.95 1.70 11.42
N THR A 172 -18.63 1.82 11.32
CA THR A 172 -17.98 2.31 10.09
C THR A 172 -18.07 1.25 9.01
N ASP A 173 -18.81 1.57 7.94
CA ASP A 173 -19.01 0.68 6.79
C ASP A 173 -19.40 1.50 5.54
N TYR A 174 -18.46 1.78 4.65
CA TYR A 174 -18.71 2.55 3.42
C TYR A 174 -17.69 2.25 2.31
N VAL A 175 -17.96 2.76 1.10
CA VAL A 175 -17.02 2.75 -0.03
C VAL A 175 -16.49 4.16 -0.24
N GLN A 176 -15.17 4.35 -0.15
CA GLN A 176 -14.50 5.55 -0.64
C GLN A 176 -14.30 5.39 -2.15
N ALA A 177 -15.10 6.10 -2.94
CA ALA A 177 -15.12 5.94 -4.39
C ALA A 177 -13.97 6.69 -5.08
N ASN A 178 -13.48 6.15 -6.19
CA ASN A 178 -12.70 6.84 -7.21
C ASN A 178 -11.46 7.61 -6.71
N VAL A 179 -10.77 7.05 -5.71
CA VAL A 179 -9.67 7.70 -4.99
C VAL A 179 -8.53 8.10 -5.93
N PHE A 180 -8.25 7.28 -6.95
CA PHE A 180 -7.18 7.57 -7.90
C PHE A 180 -7.52 8.77 -8.78
N SER A 181 -8.71 8.81 -9.39
CA SER A 181 -9.05 9.92 -10.30
C SER A 181 -9.32 11.23 -9.58
N GLU A 182 -9.87 11.19 -8.37
CA GLU A 182 -10.03 12.39 -7.54
C GLU A 182 -8.67 13.02 -7.18
N THR A 183 -7.65 12.20 -6.96
CA THR A 183 -6.31 12.67 -6.62
C THR A 183 -5.52 13.17 -7.84
N ASN A 184 -5.66 12.50 -8.98
CA ASN A 184 -4.84 12.75 -10.16
C ASN A 184 -5.55 13.58 -11.25
N GLY A 185 -6.84 13.87 -11.09
CA GLY A 185 -7.67 14.56 -12.09
C GLY A 185 -7.98 13.72 -13.34
N LYS A 186 -7.56 12.45 -13.37
CA LYS A 186 -7.77 11.52 -14.50
C LYS A 186 -7.87 10.07 -14.03
N LYS A 187 -8.56 9.24 -14.81
CA LYS A 187 -8.62 7.79 -14.61
C LYS A 187 -7.32 7.10 -15.06
N ILE A 188 -7.11 5.87 -14.61
CA ILE A 188 -6.10 4.96 -15.13
C ILE A 188 -6.55 4.54 -16.54
N GLU A 189 -5.66 4.57 -17.52
CA GLU A 189 -6.01 4.31 -18.92
C GLU A 189 -6.27 2.83 -19.19
N GLY A 190 -7.49 2.52 -19.66
CA GLY A 190 -7.93 1.19 -20.06
C GLY A 190 -8.28 0.24 -18.90
N GLU A 191 -8.35 -1.05 -19.23
CA GLU A 191 -8.69 -2.10 -18.27
C GLU A 191 -7.56 -2.35 -17.27
N GLY A 192 -7.93 -2.48 -16.00
CA GLY A 192 -7.03 -2.93 -14.95
C GLY A 192 -6.60 -4.39 -15.15
N ALA A 193 -5.49 -4.76 -14.50
CA ALA A 193 -4.97 -6.13 -14.47
C ALA A 193 -4.64 -6.60 -13.04
N ALA A 194 -4.01 -5.76 -12.24
CA ALA A 194 -3.67 -6.10 -10.85
C ALA A 194 -3.45 -4.83 -10.01
N LEU A 195 -3.55 -5.00 -8.69
CA LEU A 195 -3.30 -3.94 -7.71
C LEU A 195 -2.61 -4.54 -6.49
N ASN A 196 -1.55 -3.88 -6.01
CA ASN A 196 -0.77 -4.35 -4.86
C ASN A 196 -0.36 -3.19 -3.96
N TYR A 197 -0.52 -3.37 -2.66
CA TYR A 197 0.02 -2.45 -1.66
C TYR A 197 1.40 -2.94 -1.20
N VAL A 198 2.38 -2.05 -1.25
CA VAL A 198 3.74 -2.27 -0.73
C VAL A 198 3.84 -1.51 0.59
N GLY A 199 3.87 -2.25 1.71
CA GLY A 199 3.72 -1.67 3.04
C GLY A 199 4.80 -0.66 3.41
N GLN A 200 4.42 0.52 3.93
CA GLN A 200 5.31 1.68 4.17
C GLN A 200 5.90 2.33 2.91
N HIS A 201 5.43 1.94 1.71
CA HIS A 201 5.98 2.40 0.45
C HIS A 201 4.90 3.04 -0.43
N TRP A 202 4.20 2.25 -1.25
CA TRP A 202 3.32 2.74 -2.29
C TRP A 202 2.27 1.70 -2.69
N VAL A 203 1.46 2.04 -3.69
CA VAL A 203 0.52 1.16 -4.36
C VAL A 203 0.96 1.00 -5.82
N ASP A 204 1.15 -0.24 -6.25
CA ASP A 204 1.40 -0.56 -7.65
C ASP A 204 0.07 -0.96 -8.31
N VAL A 205 -0.31 -0.27 -9.38
CA VAL A 205 -1.49 -0.56 -10.18
C VAL A 205 -1.10 -0.88 -11.60
N TYR A 206 -1.60 -2.00 -12.11
CA TYR A 206 -1.24 -2.53 -13.41
C TYR A 206 -2.45 -2.59 -14.34
N THR A 207 -2.23 -2.38 -15.63
CA THR A 207 -3.25 -2.44 -16.68
C THR A 207 -2.96 -3.57 -17.67
N LYS A 208 -3.98 -3.99 -18.42
CA LYS A 208 -3.79 -4.90 -19.57
C LYS A 208 -3.30 -4.18 -20.82
N THR A 209 -3.16 -2.86 -20.75
CA THR A 209 -2.73 -2.01 -21.86
C THR A 209 -1.22 -2.02 -21.99
N ASN A 210 -0.73 -1.59 -23.14
CA ASN A 210 0.70 -1.35 -23.40
C ASN A 210 1.27 -0.15 -22.64
N MET A 211 0.49 0.48 -21.74
CA MET A 211 0.94 1.50 -20.81
C MET A 211 1.38 0.90 -19.46
N GLY A 212 0.96 -0.33 -19.15
CA GLY A 212 1.37 -1.10 -17.98
C GLY A 212 0.86 -0.61 -16.62
N GLY A 213 0.43 0.65 -16.50
CA GLY A 213 -0.14 1.23 -15.28
C GLY A 213 0.81 2.21 -14.58
N TYR A 214 0.75 2.25 -13.25
CA TYR A 214 1.40 3.26 -12.43
C TYR A 214 1.91 2.71 -11.10
N ARG A 215 2.99 3.32 -10.63
CA ARG A 215 3.32 3.35 -9.21
C ARG A 215 2.71 4.60 -8.60
N ALA A 216 1.92 4.45 -7.55
CA ALA A 216 1.15 5.52 -6.94
C ALA A 216 1.41 5.61 -5.42
N SER A 217 1.39 6.81 -4.87
CA SER A 217 1.62 7.06 -3.44
C SER A 217 0.66 6.23 -2.57
N GLY A 218 1.18 5.61 -1.50
CA GLY A 218 0.37 4.89 -0.54
C GLY A 218 -0.56 5.79 0.29
N ASN A 219 -0.37 7.11 0.25
CA ASN A 219 -1.13 8.06 1.05
C ASN A 219 -2.39 8.58 0.35
N ASP A 220 -2.35 8.69 -0.97
CA ASP A 220 -3.39 9.38 -1.73
C ASP A 220 -3.58 8.80 -3.13
N LEU A 221 -2.80 7.78 -3.51
CA LEU A 221 -2.78 7.22 -4.86
C LEU A 221 -2.35 8.22 -5.94
N ARG A 222 -1.65 9.30 -5.57
CA ARG A 222 -1.02 10.20 -6.53
C ARG A 222 0.04 9.47 -7.34
N ILE A 223 0.05 9.67 -8.65
CA ILE A 223 1.04 9.06 -9.54
C ILE A 223 2.46 9.48 -9.11
N LEU A 224 3.31 8.48 -8.89
CA LEU A 224 4.74 8.66 -8.63
C LEU A 224 5.57 8.34 -9.87
N ASN A 225 5.23 7.26 -10.59
CA ASN A 225 5.87 6.87 -11.84
C ASN A 225 4.86 6.20 -12.78
N THR A 226 5.10 6.35 -14.08
CA THR A 226 4.52 5.47 -15.09
C THR A 226 5.17 4.08 -15.02
N TYR A 227 4.52 3.05 -15.54
CA TYR A 227 5.11 1.71 -15.65
C TYR A 227 6.45 1.72 -16.40
N SER A 228 6.56 2.50 -17.48
CA SER A 228 7.81 2.64 -18.23
C SER A 228 8.94 3.18 -17.34
N ASP A 229 8.65 4.21 -16.54
CA ASP A 229 9.62 4.85 -15.64
C ASP A 229 10.01 3.97 -14.43
N MET A 230 9.33 2.84 -14.22
CA MET A 230 9.67 1.87 -13.19
C MET A 230 10.96 1.09 -13.50
N PHE A 231 11.48 1.19 -14.73
CA PHE A 231 12.69 0.52 -15.19
C PHE A 231 13.87 1.51 -15.31
N ILE A 232 15.10 1.02 -15.07
CA ILE A 232 16.33 1.83 -15.21
C ILE A 232 16.43 2.38 -16.64
N SER A 233 16.18 1.51 -17.62
CA SER A 233 15.95 1.90 -19.01
C SER A 233 14.44 1.88 -19.25
N PRO A 234 13.80 3.04 -19.49
CA PRO A 234 12.36 3.10 -19.68
C PRO A 234 11.88 2.12 -20.75
N MET A 235 10.86 1.33 -20.42
CA MET A 235 10.34 0.29 -21.31
C MET A 235 9.49 0.91 -22.43
N GLN A 236 9.71 0.48 -23.67
CA GLN A 236 8.88 0.92 -24.79
C GLN A 236 7.49 0.27 -24.73
N ALA A 237 6.45 0.96 -25.20
CA ALA A 237 5.09 0.44 -25.19
C ALA A 237 4.94 -0.93 -25.87
N SER A 238 5.69 -1.19 -26.95
CA SER A 238 5.71 -2.49 -27.64
C SER A 238 6.24 -3.67 -26.81
N ASP A 239 6.93 -3.36 -25.70
CA ASP A 239 7.50 -4.34 -24.79
C ASP A 239 6.75 -4.45 -23.47
N ILE A 240 5.77 -3.58 -23.23
CA ILE A 240 4.93 -3.61 -22.03
C ILE A 240 3.79 -4.60 -22.25
N GLN A 241 3.82 -5.68 -21.48
CA GLN A 241 2.75 -6.65 -21.36
C GLN A 241 2.79 -7.24 -19.95
N PHE A 242 2.17 -6.54 -19.01
CA PHE A 242 2.04 -7.02 -17.63
C PHE A 242 1.34 -8.38 -17.58
N GLN A 243 1.88 -9.31 -16.79
CA GLN A 243 1.30 -10.64 -16.60
C GLN A 243 1.18 -11.02 -15.13
N GLY A 244 2.17 -10.69 -14.31
CA GLY A 244 2.20 -11.13 -12.91
C GLY A 244 3.00 -10.21 -12.01
N TYR A 245 2.63 -10.19 -10.74
CA TYR A 245 3.37 -9.46 -9.70
C TYR A 245 3.36 -10.27 -8.41
N GLY A 246 4.51 -10.36 -7.76
CA GLY A 246 4.72 -11.02 -6.48
C GLY A 246 5.47 -10.11 -5.53
N LEU A 247 5.11 -10.13 -4.25
CA LEU A 247 5.78 -9.37 -3.20
C LEU A 247 6.03 -10.28 -2.00
N TRP A 248 7.17 -10.10 -1.34
CA TRP A 248 7.38 -10.52 0.03
C TRP A 248 8.33 -9.57 0.74
N SER A 249 7.98 -9.15 1.96
CA SER A 249 8.69 -8.06 2.62
C SER A 249 8.83 -6.86 1.67
N TYR A 250 10.03 -6.34 1.48
CA TYR A 250 10.38 -5.30 0.52
C TYR A 250 10.84 -5.82 -0.85
N ASN A 251 10.77 -7.13 -1.12
CA ASN A 251 11.20 -7.71 -2.40
C ASN A 251 10.04 -7.79 -3.39
N GLN A 252 10.23 -7.18 -4.56
CA GLN A 252 9.26 -7.17 -5.65
C GLN A 252 9.70 -8.07 -6.80
N LEU A 253 8.75 -8.82 -7.34
CA LEU A 253 8.89 -9.58 -8.58
C LEU A 253 7.80 -9.17 -9.56
N LEU A 254 8.18 -9.06 -10.82
CA LEU A 254 7.31 -8.61 -11.91
C LEU A 254 7.52 -9.51 -13.11
N VAL A 255 6.44 -10.04 -13.68
CA VAL A 255 6.46 -10.75 -14.96
C VAL A 255 5.87 -9.83 -16.02
N ASN A 256 6.68 -9.51 -17.01
CA ASN A 256 6.31 -8.70 -18.16
C ASN A 256 6.74 -9.40 -19.44
N LYS A 257 5.79 -9.71 -20.34
CA LYS A 257 6.04 -10.35 -21.64
C LYS A 257 6.87 -11.65 -21.53
N GLY A 258 6.62 -12.43 -20.48
CA GLY A 258 7.28 -13.69 -20.18
C GLY A 258 8.59 -13.56 -19.40
N ASP A 259 9.14 -12.36 -19.29
CA ASP A 259 10.40 -12.10 -18.58
C ASP A 259 10.14 -11.79 -17.11
N LEU A 260 10.95 -12.36 -16.22
CA LEU A 260 10.92 -12.09 -14.78
C LEU A 260 11.89 -10.96 -14.43
N TYR A 261 11.43 -10.03 -13.62
CA TYR A 261 12.23 -8.96 -13.01
C TYR A 261 12.17 -9.06 -11.50
N PHE A 262 13.27 -8.74 -10.82
CA PHE A 262 13.38 -8.74 -9.36
C PHE A 262 14.10 -7.49 -8.88
N ILE A 263 13.55 -6.84 -7.85
CA ILE A 263 14.19 -5.70 -7.19
C ILE A 263 13.79 -5.63 -5.70
N PRO A 264 14.76 -5.46 -4.77
CA PRO A 264 14.47 -5.15 -3.37
C PRO A 264 14.24 -3.64 -3.15
N GLN A 265 13.37 -3.28 -2.22
CA GLN A 265 13.01 -1.90 -1.83
C GLN A 265 13.29 -1.64 -0.34
N PRO A 266 14.53 -1.79 0.15
CA PRO A 266 14.82 -1.83 1.59
C PRO A 266 14.56 -0.49 2.32
N THR A 267 14.51 0.62 1.58
CA THR A 267 14.39 1.97 2.15
C THR A 267 12.99 2.53 1.86
N PRO A 268 12.18 2.82 2.90
CA PRO A 268 10.91 3.51 2.75
C PRO A 268 11.06 4.80 1.92
N ASN A 269 10.07 5.09 1.08
CA ASN A 269 10.01 6.27 0.20
C ASN A 269 11.14 6.41 -0.84
N THR A 270 12.13 5.52 -0.89
CA THR A 270 13.11 5.44 -1.98
C THR A 270 12.71 4.35 -2.95
N TYR A 271 12.88 4.59 -4.25
CA TYR A 271 12.52 3.62 -5.27
C TYR A 271 13.73 3.10 -6.04
N ASN A 272 13.98 1.80 -5.91
CA ASN A 272 14.88 1.09 -6.78
C ASN A 272 14.13 0.66 -8.03
N LYS A 273 14.59 1.13 -9.19
CA LYS A 273 14.00 0.78 -10.48
C LYS A 273 14.38 -0.64 -10.89
N PHE A 274 13.48 -1.31 -11.60
CA PHE A 274 13.77 -2.61 -12.21
C PHE A 274 14.92 -2.49 -13.22
N GLY A 275 15.91 -3.35 -13.10
CA GLY A 275 17.04 -3.42 -14.03
C GLY A 275 16.74 -4.36 -15.19
N VAL A 276 17.78 -5.10 -15.61
CA VAL A 276 17.66 -6.18 -16.58
C VAL A 276 16.81 -7.34 -16.03
N LYS A 277 16.23 -8.12 -16.94
CA LYS A 277 15.52 -9.35 -16.60
C LYS A 277 16.42 -10.34 -15.88
N CYS A 278 15.84 -11.20 -15.04
CA CYS A 278 16.52 -12.31 -14.41
C CYS A 278 17.10 -13.25 -15.48
N PHE A 279 18.35 -13.67 -15.30
CA PHE A 279 19.17 -14.37 -16.30
C PHE A 279 19.60 -15.76 -15.82
N GLY A 280 20.16 -16.60 -16.70
CA GLY A 280 20.61 -17.96 -16.38
C GLY A 280 19.98 -18.96 -17.32
N GLU A 281 18.83 -19.51 -16.93
CA GLU A 281 18.02 -20.37 -17.79
C GLU A 281 17.26 -19.58 -18.87
N ASP A 282 16.93 -20.24 -19.98
CA ASP A 282 15.95 -19.78 -20.96
C ASP A 282 14.55 -20.26 -20.53
N TYR A 283 13.59 -19.32 -20.44
CA TYR A 283 12.26 -19.57 -19.89
C TYR A 283 11.21 -18.60 -20.43
N VAL A 284 9.94 -18.95 -20.24
CA VAL A 284 8.81 -18.02 -20.29
C VAL A 284 8.03 -18.15 -18.99
N ALA A 285 8.04 -17.12 -18.16
CA ALA A 285 7.44 -17.18 -16.84
C ALA A 285 5.90 -17.16 -16.92
N SER A 286 5.25 -18.02 -16.13
CA SER A 286 3.84 -17.92 -15.84
C SER A 286 3.54 -16.67 -15.00
N PRO A 287 2.28 -16.19 -14.95
CA PRO A 287 1.91 -15.00 -14.17
C PRO A 287 1.90 -15.24 -12.65
N TYR A 288 2.15 -16.48 -12.19
CA TYR A 288 2.06 -16.87 -10.78
C TYR A 288 3.45 -17.02 -10.17
N ILE A 289 3.73 -16.25 -9.13
CA ILE A 289 5.06 -16.18 -8.50
C ILE A 289 4.94 -16.64 -7.04
N ALA A 290 5.61 -17.75 -6.69
CA ALA A 290 5.70 -18.15 -5.29
C ALA A 290 6.77 -17.34 -4.59
N THR A 291 6.40 -16.72 -3.47
CA THR A 291 7.28 -15.86 -2.66
C THR A 291 7.43 -16.39 -1.24
N ILE A 292 8.64 -16.45 -0.70
CA ILE A 292 8.85 -16.95 0.68
C ILE A 292 10.01 -16.25 1.38
N MET A 293 9.88 -16.04 2.69
CA MET A 293 10.83 -15.28 3.51
C MET A 293 11.94 -16.15 4.13
N LEU A 294 12.70 -16.93 3.33
CA LEU A 294 13.73 -17.82 3.90
C LEU A 294 15.08 -17.82 3.17
N GLY A 295 15.38 -16.81 2.34
CA GLY A 295 16.70 -16.60 1.70
C GLY A 295 17.14 -17.67 0.70
N SER A 296 16.50 -18.84 0.72
CA SER A 296 16.77 -19.98 -0.14
C SER A 296 16.20 -19.79 -1.55
N TYR A 297 15.13 -19.01 -1.66
CA TYR A 297 14.48 -18.65 -2.93
C TYR A 297 13.97 -17.22 -2.81
N TYR A 298 14.32 -16.38 -3.78
CA TYR A 298 13.84 -15.01 -3.85
C TYR A 298 12.56 -14.88 -4.70
N GLY A 299 12.26 -15.94 -5.46
CA GLY A 299 11.01 -16.19 -6.15
C GLY A 299 11.06 -17.55 -6.84
N VAL A 300 9.90 -18.22 -6.96
CA VAL A 300 9.74 -19.44 -7.74
C VAL A 300 8.71 -19.17 -8.83
N ILE A 301 9.04 -19.55 -10.06
CA ILE A 301 8.18 -19.41 -11.23
C ILE A 301 7.92 -20.77 -11.88
N TYR A 302 6.85 -20.82 -12.67
CA TYR A 302 6.64 -21.91 -13.61
C TYR A 302 7.05 -21.46 -15.01
N ASP A 303 7.96 -22.20 -15.61
CA ASP A 303 8.40 -22.00 -16.99
C ASP A 303 7.40 -22.68 -17.93
N THR A 304 6.59 -21.88 -18.62
CA THR A 304 5.56 -22.35 -19.54
C THR A 304 6.14 -22.91 -20.83
N LYS A 305 7.36 -22.49 -21.21
CA LYS A 305 8.07 -22.99 -22.41
C LYS A 305 8.52 -24.43 -22.23
N ASN A 306 9.17 -24.73 -21.11
CA ASN A 306 9.72 -26.07 -20.83
C ASN A 306 8.90 -26.89 -19.81
N LYS A 307 7.75 -26.37 -19.34
CA LYS A 307 6.81 -27.01 -18.41
C LYS A 307 7.47 -27.57 -17.15
N ARG A 308 8.20 -26.70 -16.45
CA ARG A 308 8.99 -27.01 -15.25
C ARG A 308 8.97 -25.85 -14.25
N PHE A 309 9.30 -26.12 -13.00
CA PHE A 309 9.54 -25.07 -12.02
C PHE A 309 10.98 -24.58 -12.08
N LEU A 310 11.18 -23.28 -11.90
CA LEU A 310 12.47 -22.62 -11.76
C LEU A 310 12.43 -21.68 -10.55
N TYR A 311 13.58 -21.35 -9.99
CA TYR A 311 13.67 -20.37 -8.92
C TYR A 311 14.78 -19.35 -9.16
N ILE A 312 14.73 -18.24 -8.44
CA ILE A 312 15.80 -17.23 -8.46
C ILE A 312 16.50 -17.13 -7.12
N ASP A 313 17.80 -16.82 -7.16
CA ASP A 313 18.55 -16.30 -6.01
C ASP A 313 18.51 -14.77 -5.94
N PHE A 314 19.13 -14.20 -4.89
CA PHE A 314 19.18 -12.76 -4.68
C PHE A 314 19.89 -12.01 -5.83
N GLN A 315 20.84 -12.69 -6.48
CA GLN A 315 21.63 -12.16 -7.59
C GLN A 315 20.85 -12.15 -8.92
N ARG A 316 19.57 -12.59 -8.91
CA ARG A 316 18.67 -12.68 -10.07
C ARG A 316 19.02 -13.82 -11.04
N THR A 317 19.75 -14.81 -10.56
CA THR A 317 20.08 -15.99 -11.36
C THR A 317 18.93 -16.97 -11.30
N VAL A 318 18.30 -17.24 -12.44
CA VAL A 318 17.28 -18.28 -12.64
C VAL A 318 17.96 -19.63 -12.69
N LYS A 319 17.49 -20.56 -11.85
CA LYS A 319 18.10 -21.87 -11.62
C LYS A 319 17.05 -22.98 -11.69
N PRO A 320 17.41 -24.17 -12.21
CA PRO A 320 16.58 -25.35 -12.12
C PRO A 320 16.58 -25.90 -10.70
N PHE A 321 15.48 -26.55 -10.31
CA PHE A 321 15.47 -27.41 -9.14
C PHE A 321 16.32 -28.67 -9.39
N LYS A 322 16.77 -29.31 -8.31
CA LYS A 322 17.41 -30.62 -8.32
C LYS A 322 16.46 -31.69 -8.86
N ALA A 323 17.05 -32.79 -9.29
CA ALA A 323 16.32 -34.02 -9.60
C ALA A 323 15.43 -34.42 -8.40
N PRO A 324 14.25 -35.03 -8.66
CA PRO A 324 13.31 -35.39 -7.60
C PRO A 324 13.97 -36.34 -6.61
N GLY A 325 13.90 -35.99 -5.32
CA GLY A 325 14.35 -36.83 -4.24
C GLY A 325 13.34 -37.95 -3.94
N ALA A 326 13.70 -38.84 -3.02
CA ALA A 326 12.94 -40.05 -2.72
C ALA A 326 11.50 -39.79 -2.24
N THR A 327 11.20 -38.61 -1.67
CA THR A 327 9.86 -38.27 -1.15
C THR A 327 9.11 -37.26 -2.01
N ALA A 328 9.66 -36.88 -3.16
CA ALA A 328 9.02 -35.93 -4.06
C ALA A 328 7.73 -36.51 -4.66
N ALA A 329 6.60 -35.82 -4.50
CA ALA A 329 5.31 -36.25 -5.04
C ALA A 329 5.21 -36.13 -6.57
N PHE A 330 6.08 -35.31 -7.19
CA PHE A 330 6.20 -35.17 -8.64
C PHE A 330 7.56 -34.56 -9.01
N ASN A 331 7.96 -34.73 -10.28
CA ASN A 331 9.20 -34.16 -10.79
C ASN A 331 9.02 -32.67 -11.16
N MET A 332 9.58 -31.77 -10.36
CA MET A 332 9.52 -30.33 -10.61
C MET A 332 10.30 -29.88 -11.85
N THR A 333 11.28 -30.66 -12.30
CA THR A 333 12.12 -30.35 -13.48
C THR A 333 11.48 -30.79 -14.80
N ASN A 334 10.41 -31.59 -14.74
CA ASN A 334 9.68 -32.10 -15.89
C ASN A 334 8.22 -32.40 -15.50
N VAL A 335 7.42 -31.34 -15.36
CA VAL A 335 6.01 -31.45 -14.94
C VAL A 335 5.13 -31.81 -16.13
N GLY A 336 5.42 -31.22 -17.30
CA GLY A 336 4.74 -31.56 -18.56
C GLY A 336 3.28 -31.07 -18.65
N LYS A 337 2.85 -30.15 -17.79
CA LYS A 337 1.46 -29.64 -17.72
C LYS A 337 1.37 -28.13 -17.94
N GLU A 338 0.17 -27.65 -18.20
CA GLU A 338 -0.18 -26.24 -18.19
C GLU A 338 -0.58 -25.82 -16.77
N MET A 339 -0.03 -24.70 -16.27
CA MET A 339 -0.45 -24.11 -15.00
C MET A 339 -1.62 -23.16 -15.23
N VAL A 340 -2.79 -23.52 -14.70
CA VAL A 340 -4.04 -22.74 -14.82
C VAL A 340 -4.10 -21.62 -13.79
N TYR A 341 -3.66 -21.92 -12.57
CA TYR A 341 -3.69 -20.99 -11.45
C TYR A 341 -2.70 -21.42 -10.38
N ALA A 342 -2.08 -20.47 -9.69
CA ALA A 342 -1.37 -20.78 -8.47
C ALA A 342 -1.36 -19.63 -7.47
N GLU A 343 -1.38 -19.97 -6.19
CA GLU A 343 -1.17 -19.03 -5.09
C GLU A 343 -0.70 -19.73 -3.81
N HIS A 344 -0.36 -18.94 -2.79
CA HIS A 344 -0.10 -19.43 -1.43
C HIS A 344 -1.39 -19.85 -0.74
N GLY A 345 -1.32 -20.87 0.09
CA GLY A 345 -2.40 -21.27 0.97
C GLY A 345 -1.88 -21.73 2.32
N PHE A 346 -2.69 -22.55 2.99
CA PHE A 346 -2.43 -23.09 4.31
C PHE A 346 -1.02 -23.70 4.46
N ASP A 347 -0.43 -23.53 5.66
CA ASP A 347 0.91 -24.04 6.00
C ASP A 347 2.02 -23.48 5.08
N SER A 348 1.83 -22.26 4.57
CA SER A 348 2.77 -21.59 3.64
C SER A 348 3.10 -22.43 2.40
N ARG A 349 2.16 -23.27 1.97
CA ARG A 349 2.30 -24.10 0.77
C ARG A 349 1.89 -23.33 -0.47
N TRP A 350 2.49 -23.70 -1.58
CA TRP A 350 2.17 -23.16 -2.90
C TRP A 350 1.30 -24.16 -3.65
N PHE A 351 0.07 -23.76 -3.94
CA PHE A 351 -0.94 -24.60 -4.58
C PHE A 351 -1.04 -24.24 -6.05
N CYS A 352 -0.97 -25.24 -6.93
CA CYS A 352 -0.98 -25.09 -8.38
C CYS A 352 -2.09 -25.95 -8.97
N VAL A 353 -3.08 -25.31 -9.61
CA VAL A 353 -4.04 -26.01 -10.47
C VAL A 353 -3.36 -26.23 -11.82
N MET A 354 -3.19 -27.50 -12.18
CA MET A 354 -2.48 -27.95 -13.38
C MET A 354 -3.44 -28.71 -14.29
N GLN A 355 -3.21 -28.69 -15.60
CA GLN A 355 -3.97 -29.49 -16.57
C GLN A 355 -3.06 -30.02 -17.68
N ASN A 356 -3.49 -31.07 -18.38
CA ASN A 356 -2.91 -31.38 -19.69
C ASN A 356 -3.25 -30.25 -20.67
N ASP A 357 -2.42 -30.06 -21.68
CA ASP A 357 -2.54 -28.96 -22.65
C ASP A 357 -3.96 -28.83 -23.19
N ALA A 358 -4.55 -27.65 -22.99
CA ALA A 358 -5.91 -27.34 -23.46
C ALA A 358 -6.98 -28.37 -23.05
N ALA A 359 -6.80 -29.09 -21.94
CA ALA A 359 -7.73 -30.11 -21.46
C ALA A 359 -8.22 -29.81 -20.01
N PRO A 360 -9.15 -28.86 -19.82
CA PRO A 360 -9.65 -28.48 -18.49
C PRO A 360 -10.31 -29.61 -17.70
N SER A 361 -10.77 -30.68 -18.36
CA SER A 361 -11.29 -31.89 -17.71
C SER A 361 -10.22 -32.74 -17.02
N SER A 362 -8.93 -32.45 -17.23
CA SER A 362 -7.79 -33.19 -16.66
C SER A 362 -7.16 -32.50 -15.43
N ARG A 363 -7.88 -31.55 -14.83
CA ARG A 363 -7.34 -30.71 -13.76
C ARG A 363 -6.89 -31.52 -12.55
N GLU A 364 -5.69 -31.20 -12.08
CA GLU A 364 -5.04 -31.76 -10.89
C GLU A 364 -4.52 -30.63 -10.00
N LEU A 365 -4.39 -30.91 -8.71
CA LEU A 365 -3.81 -29.98 -7.74
C LEU A 365 -2.42 -30.45 -7.35
N PHE A 366 -1.41 -29.64 -7.68
CA PHE A 366 -0.01 -29.85 -7.33
C PHE A 366 0.34 -28.94 -6.16
N VAL A 367 0.98 -29.48 -5.13
CA VAL A 367 1.33 -28.72 -3.92
C VAL A 367 2.83 -28.75 -3.73
N CYS A 368 3.42 -27.56 -3.57
CA CYS A 368 4.82 -27.37 -3.25
C CYS A 368 4.98 -26.76 -1.85
N LYS A 369 6.13 -26.97 -1.22
CA LYS A 369 6.52 -26.25 0.00
C LYS A 369 7.96 -25.80 -0.13
N PHE A 370 8.17 -24.48 -0.14
CA PHE A 370 9.49 -23.88 -0.37
C PHE A 370 10.22 -23.51 0.92
N ASN A 371 9.81 -24.04 2.07
CA ASN A 371 10.30 -23.61 3.39
C ASN A 371 11.77 -23.95 3.71
N VAL A 372 12.49 -24.66 2.85
CA VAL A 372 13.92 -24.96 3.02
C VAL A 372 14.62 -25.00 1.66
N ALA A 373 15.93 -24.78 1.66
CA ALA A 373 16.77 -24.87 0.46
C ALA A 373 16.58 -26.19 -0.29
N ASP A 374 16.80 -26.17 -1.60
CA ASP A 374 16.41 -27.28 -2.47
C ASP A 374 17.18 -28.57 -2.14
N ASP A 375 16.43 -29.61 -1.80
CA ASP A 375 16.90 -30.97 -1.53
C ASP A 375 16.27 -32.01 -2.47
N GLY A 376 15.56 -31.55 -3.52
CA GLY A 376 14.82 -32.40 -4.45
C GLY A 376 13.40 -32.77 -3.98
N ASN A 377 12.97 -32.40 -2.78
CA ASN A 377 11.67 -32.79 -2.19
C ASN A 377 10.77 -31.57 -1.88
N ARG A 378 10.76 -30.57 -2.77
CA ARG A 378 9.88 -29.39 -2.66
C ARG A 378 8.47 -29.65 -3.19
N ALA A 379 8.29 -30.66 -4.02
CA ALA A 379 6.99 -31.20 -4.44
C ALA A 379 6.42 -32.10 -3.36
N VAL A 380 5.37 -31.65 -2.64
CA VAL A 380 4.89 -32.32 -1.42
C VAL A 380 3.59 -33.09 -1.60
N ALA A 381 2.75 -32.74 -2.58
CA ALA A 381 1.54 -33.51 -2.87
C ALA A 381 1.05 -33.31 -4.31
N ARG A 382 0.26 -34.28 -4.78
CA ARG A 382 -0.46 -34.25 -6.05
C ARG A 382 -1.81 -34.92 -5.85
N TYR A 383 -2.89 -34.19 -6.14
CA TYR A 383 -4.26 -34.68 -6.00
C TYR A 383 -4.96 -34.65 -7.35
N ASN A 384 -5.63 -35.75 -7.69
CA ASN A 384 -6.54 -35.75 -8.83
C ASN A 384 -7.89 -35.16 -8.42
N ILE A 385 -8.18 -33.95 -8.90
CA ILE A 385 -9.42 -33.23 -8.62
C ILE A 385 -10.33 -33.17 -9.86
N SER A 386 -10.04 -33.94 -10.91
CA SER A 386 -10.75 -33.87 -12.20
C SER A 386 -12.24 -34.20 -12.09
N ALA A 387 -12.64 -34.97 -11.07
CA ALA A 387 -14.03 -35.35 -10.81
C ALA A 387 -14.83 -34.27 -10.06
N ALA A 388 -14.20 -33.17 -9.65
CA ALA A 388 -14.88 -32.07 -8.96
C ALA A 388 -15.94 -31.42 -9.86
N THR A 389 -17.15 -31.26 -9.33
CA THR A 389 -18.33 -30.74 -10.05
C THR A 389 -18.05 -29.41 -10.77
N GLU A 390 -18.29 -29.34 -12.08
CA GLU A 390 -18.04 -28.14 -12.90
C GLU A 390 -16.60 -27.60 -12.88
N LEU A 391 -15.61 -28.33 -12.34
CA LEU A 391 -14.23 -27.81 -12.22
C LEU A 391 -13.64 -27.47 -13.59
N ALA A 392 -13.94 -28.21 -14.65
CA ALA A 392 -13.47 -27.91 -16.01
C ALA A 392 -13.88 -26.51 -16.50
N ASN A 393 -15.00 -25.96 -15.99
CA ASN A 393 -15.52 -24.65 -16.36
C ASN A 393 -15.02 -23.53 -15.43
N ALA A 394 -14.22 -23.84 -14.42
CA ALA A 394 -13.79 -22.86 -13.43
C ALA A 394 -12.75 -21.89 -14.01
N LYS A 395 -12.94 -20.60 -13.71
CA LYS A 395 -12.09 -19.48 -14.16
C LYS A 395 -11.38 -18.76 -13.02
N TYR A 396 -11.92 -18.85 -11.80
CA TYR A 396 -11.37 -18.19 -10.61
C TYR A 396 -11.17 -19.21 -9.50
N PHE A 397 -10.13 -18.98 -8.70
CA PHE A 397 -9.70 -19.87 -7.64
C PHE A 397 -9.27 -19.07 -6.42
N ALA A 398 -9.40 -19.68 -5.24
CA ALA A 398 -8.82 -19.16 -4.02
C ALA A 398 -8.60 -20.29 -3.01
N PHE A 399 -7.50 -20.25 -2.28
CA PHE A 399 -7.11 -21.23 -1.27
C PHE A 399 -7.19 -20.61 0.13
N GLY A 400 -7.62 -21.40 1.10
CA GLY A 400 -7.66 -21.01 2.51
C GLY A 400 -6.26 -20.79 3.07
N ASN A 401 -6.14 -19.89 4.06
CA ASN A 401 -4.87 -19.61 4.75
C ASN A 401 -4.70 -20.41 6.05
N ARG A 402 -5.79 -20.99 6.58
CA ARG A 402 -5.86 -21.63 7.91
C ARG A 402 -6.41 -23.07 7.89
N GLY A 403 -6.69 -23.60 6.70
CA GLY A 403 -7.18 -24.95 6.50
C GLY A 403 -7.07 -25.37 5.04
N ASN A 404 -7.28 -26.67 4.78
CA ASN A 404 -7.19 -27.24 3.44
C ASN A 404 -8.45 -26.94 2.60
N ILE A 405 -8.66 -25.65 2.32
CA ILE A 405 -9.85 -25.17 1.58
C ILE A 405 -9.41 -24.73 0.19
N MET A 406 -10.12 -25.19 -0.84
CA MET A 406 -10.04 -24.63 -2.20
C MET A 406 -11.44 -24.18 -2.61
N TYR A 407 -11.56 -22.92 -2.98
CA TYR A 407 -12.70 -22.40 -3.71
C TYR A 407 -12.36 -22.33 -5.19
N TYR A 408 -13.34 -22.64 -6.02
CA TYR A 408 -13.27 -22.38 -7.45
C TYR A 408 -14.63 -21.91 -7.95
N ALA A 409 -14.62 -21.11 -9.02
CA ALA A 409 -15.82 -20.49 -9.54
C ALA A 409 -15.91 -20.58 -11.06
N THR A 410 -17.10 -20.91 -11.56
CA THR A 410 -17.49 -20.68 -12.95
C THR A 410 -17.89 -19.21 -13.13
N ASP A 411 -18.58 -18.87 -14.21
CA ASP A 411 -19.13 -17.51 -14.37
C ASP A 411 -20.20 -17.20 -13.32
N THR A 412 -20.95 -18.19 -12.83
CA THR A 412 -22.17 -17.93 -12.03
C THR A 412 -22.25 -18.71 -10.73
N LYS A 413 -21.33 -19.63 -10.48
CA LYS A 413 -21.35 -20.47 -9.27
C LYS A 413 -19.99 -20.54 -8.60
N ILE A 414 -19.99 -20.66 -7.28
CA ILE A 414 -18.81 -20.92 -6.46
C ILE A 414 -18.97 -22.27 -5.78
N TYR A 415 -17.92 -23.07 -5.84
CA TYR A 415 -17.79 -24.35 -5.18
C TYR A 415 -16.65 -24.30 -4.17
N GLN A 416 -16.80 -25.07 -3.09
CA GLN A 416 -15.71 -25.42 -2.19
C GLN A 416 -15.38 -26.90 -2.39
N ASN A 417 -14.10 -27.21 -2.59
CA ASN A 417 -13.59 -28.58 -2.75
C ASN A 417 -12.81 -29.02 -1.51
N ASP A 418 -13.02 -30.27 -1.11
CA ASP A 418 -12.29 -30.94 -0.04
C ASP A 418 -11.13 -31.77 -0.61
N TYR A 419 -10.15 -31.08 -1.23
CA TYR A 419 -9.06 -31.73 -1.98
C TYR A 419 -8.11 -32.57 -1.11
N ALA A 420 -8.13 -32.38 0.21
CA ALA A 420 -7.30 -33.13 1.16
C ALA A 420 -8.10 -34.23 1.89
N GLY A 421 -9.39 -34.39 1.59
CA GLY A 421 -10.28 -35.38 2.17
C GLY A 421 -11.04 -36.14 1.09
N SER A 422 -12.34 -35.91 1.01
CA SER A 422 -13.26 -36.63 0.11
C SER A 422 -13.08 -36.33 -1.39
N LEU A 423 -12.32 -35.30 -1.74
CA LEU A 423 -12.19 -34.74 -3.11
C LEU A 423 -13.50 -34.17 -3.68
N ALA A 424 -14.60 -34.23 -2.93
CA ALA A 424 -15.91 -33.78 -3.36
C ALA A 424 -16.01 -32.24 -3.33
N SER A 425 -16.92 -31.73 -4.15
CA SER A 425 -17.25 -30.30 -4.21
C SER A 425 -18.64 -30.02 -3.69
N THR A 426 -18.78 -28.95 -2.90
CA THR A 426 -20.05 -28.43 -2.42
C THR A 426 -20.30 -27.06 -3.05
N GLU A 427 -21.48 -26.86 -3.64
CA GLU A 427 -21.91 -25.54 -4.12
C GLU A 427 -22.12 -24.60 -2.92
N ARG A 428 -21.47 -23.43 -2.95
CA ARG A 428 -21.52 -22.43 -1.88
C ARG A 428 -22.25 -21.16 -2.27
N LEU A 429 -22.30 -20.84 -3.57
CA LEU A 429 -23.04 -19.69 -4.09
C LEU A 429 -23.49 -19.97 -5.52
N ASN A 430 -24.71 -19.53 -5.83
CA ASN A 430 -25.27 -19.49 -7.17
C ASN A 430 -25.85 -18.09 -7.41
N LEU A 431 -25.30 -17.37 -8.40
CA LEU A 431 -25.70 -16.00 -8.69
C LEU A 431 -27.11 -15.90 -9.25
N ALA A 432 -27.66 -16.95 -9.87
CA ALA A 432 -28.99 -16.91 -10.48
C ALA A 432 -30.10 -16.54 -9.48
N THR A 433 -29.91 -16.85 -8.20
CA THR A 433 -30.90 -16.58 -7.14
C THR A 433 -30.90 -15.12 -6.67
N ASN A 434 -29.73 -14.56 -6.38
CA ASN A 434 -29.61 -13.27 -5.68
C ASN A 434 -28.99 -12.16 -6.55
N TYR A 435 -28.32 -12.52 -7.64
CA TYR A 435 -27.60 -11.61 -8.53
C TYR A 435 -27.83 -12.01 -10.01
N PRO A 436 -29.09 -12.09 -10.48
CA PRO A 436 -29.37 -12.49 -11.86
C PRO A 436 -28.68 -11.54 -12.86
N GLY A 437 -28.08 -12.13 -13.90
CA GLY A 437 -27.33 -11.40 -14.94
C GLY A 437 -25.91 -10.96 -14.53
N TYR A 438 -25.49 -11.18 -13.29
CA TYR A 438 -24.11 -10.99 -12.88
C TYR A 438 -23.25 -12.22 -13.20
N VAL A 439 -21.97 -11.96 -13.48
CA VAL A 439 -20.90 -12.95 -13.58
C VAL A 439 -19.80 -12.67 -12.57
N ILE A 440 -19.08 -13.70 -12.14
CA ILE A 440 -17.91 -13.60 -11.28
C ILE A 440 -16.73 -13.10 -12.10
N THR A 441 -15.96 -12.16 -11.55
CA THR A 441 -14.79 -11.54 -12.21
C THR A 441 -13.51 -11.64 -11.41
N SER A 442 -13.60 -11.91 -10.09
CA SER A 442 -12.45 -12.14 -9.24
C SER A 442 -12.88 -12.83 -7.95
N MET A 443 -11.97 -13.62 -7.36
CA MET A 443 -12.14 -14.24 -6.05
C MET A 443 -10.83 -14.19 -5.27
N LYS A 444 -10.85 -13.77 -4.01
CA LYS A 444 -9.65 -13.65 -3.17
C LYS A 444 -9.96 -13.82 -1.69
N VAL A 445 -9.26 -14.73 -1.03
CA VAL A 445 -9.27 -14.82 0.44
C VAL A 445 -8.43 -13.69 1.01
N PHE A 446 -8.92 -13.05 2.07
CA PHE A 446 -8.17 -12.05 2.81
C PHE A 446 -7.01 -12.71 3.56
N LYS A 447 -5.78 -12.50 3.09
CA LYS A 447 -4.54 -13.07 3.63
C LYS A 447 -3.62 -11.93 4.08
N VAL A 448 -3.59 -11.67 5.37
CA VAL A 448 -2.78 -10.61 5.99
C VAL A 448 -2.26 -11.10 7.32
N THR A 449 -0.97 -11.43 7.38
CA THR A 449 -0.31 -11.93 8.59
C THR A 449 -0.57 -11.01 9.79
N ASN A 450 -0.86 -11.61 10.95
CA ASN A 450 -1.19 -10.93 12.21
C ASN A 450 -2.49 -10.10 12.21
N HIS A 451 -3.30 -10.18 11.15
CA HIS A 451 -4.64 -9.57 11.15
C HIS A 451 -5.68 -10.52 11.76
N ALA A 452 -6.60 -10.00 12.58
CA ALA A 452 -7.60 -10.81 13.29
C ALA A 452 -8.51 -11.63 12.34
N ASN A 453 -8.74 -11.09 11.15
CA ASN A 453 -9.56 -11.68 10.09
C ASN A 453 -8.77 -12.43 9.00
N ASP A 454 -7.46 -12.61 9.18
CA ASP A 454 -6.64 -13.40 8.26
C ASP A 454 -7.24 -14.79 7.99
N GLY A 455 -7.48 -15.12 6.73
CA GLY A 455 -8.08 -16.39 6.29
C GLY A 455 -9.57 -16.56 6.59
N LYS A 456 -10.27 -15.54 7.12
CA LYS A 456 -11.67 -15.64 7.56
C LYS A 456 -12.68 -14.92 6.67
N ILE A 457 -12.20 -14.24 5.62
CA ILE A 457 -13.05 -13.47 4.71
C ILE A 457 -12.69 -13.85 3.28
N LEU A 458 -13.71 -14.16 2.48
CA LEU A 458 -13.62 -14.30 1.03
C LEU A 458 -14.23 -13.07 0.35
N TYR A 459 -13.47 -12.44 -0.53
CA TYR A 459 -13.96 -11.39 -1.40
C TYR A 459 -14.27 -11.97 -2.78
N VAL A 460 -15.49 -11.69 -3.27
CA VAL A 460 -15.94 -12.10 -4.60
C VAL A 460 -16.39 -10.86 -5.34
N ALA A 461 -15.81 -10.61 -6.51
CA ALA A 461 -16.26 -9.53 -7.38
C ALA A 461 -17.22 -10.05 -8.45
N LEU A 462 -18.33 -9.34 -8.61
CA LEU A 462 -19.38 -9.60 -9.58
C LEU A 462 -19.45 -8.43 -10.56
N TYR A 463 -19.84 -8.73 -11.80
CA TYR A 463 -20.09 -7.72 -12.83
C TYR A 463 -21.31 -8.11 -13.64
N ASN A 464 -22.21 -7.17 -13.91
CA ASN A 464 -23.32 -7.37 -14.81
C ASN A 464 -23.04 -6.65 -16.14
N PRO A 465 -22.79 -7.40 -17.24
CA PRO A 465 -22.47 -6.81 -18.54
C PRO A 465 -23.60 -5.96 -19.13
N SER A 466 -24.87 -6.25 -18.80
CA SER A 466 -26.02 -5.56 -19.39
C SER A 466 -26.17 -4.11 -18.90
N ASN A 467 -25.83 -3.85 -17.64
CA ASN A 467 -25.95 -2.53 -17.01
C ASN A 467 -24.59 -1.95 -16.59
N GLN A 468 -23.50 -2.67 -16.84
CA GLN A 468 -22.11 -2.30 -16.56
C GLN A 468 -21.83 -2.01 -15.07
N GLN A 469 -22.59 -2.66 -14.16
CA GLN A 469 -22.42 -2.48 -12.72
C GLN A 469 -21.61 -3.61 -12.09
N GLY A 470 -20.68 -3.23 -11.22
CA GLY A 470 -19.89 -4.12 -10.39
C GLY A 470 -20.33 -4.12 -8.93
N VAL A 471 -20.19 -5.29 -8.31
CA VAL A 471 -20.46 -5.52 -6.88
C VAL A 471 -19.30 -6.29 -6.28
N VAL A 472 -18.86 -5.93 -5.09
CA VAL A 472 -17.93 -6.72 -4.29
C VAL A 472 -18.67 -7.32 -3.11
N LEU A 473 -18.69 -8.65 -3.02
CA LEU A 473 -19.18 -9.39 -1.86
C LEU A 473 -18.03 -9.57 -0.87
N GLN A 474 -18.27 -9.21 0.39
CA GLN A 474 -17.47 -9.61 1.54
C GLN A 474 -18.20 -10.75 2.24
N ILE A 475 -17.64 -11.97 2.18
CA ILE A 475 -18.25 -13.18 2.70
C ILE A 475 -17.41 -13.68 3.87
N ASP A 476 -18.02 -13.76 5.05
CA ASP A 476 -17.39 -14.44 6.19
C ASP A 476 -17.32 -15.94 5.90
N ILE A 477 -16.17 -16.54 6.13
CA ILE A 477 -15.96 -17.97 5.92
C ILE A 477 -15.50 -18.65 7.19
N ASP A 478 -15.86 -19.91 7.34
CA ASP A 478 -15.21 -20.79 8.30
C ASP A 478 -13.79 -21.12 7.82
N GLU A 479 -12.78 -20.75 8.60
CA GLU A 479 -11.39 -20.82 8.14
C GLU A 479 -10.82 -22.24 8.03
N VAL A 480 -11.55 -23.24 8.54
CA VAL A 480 -11.19 -24.67 8.45
C VAL A 480 -12.05 -25.41 7.45
N SER A 481 -13.38 -25.32 7.57
CA SER A 481 -14.32 -26.05 6.70
C SER A 481 -14.64 -25.35 5.38
N GLY A 482 -14.36 -24.04 5.29
CA GLY A 482 -14.64 -23.24 4.11
C GLY A 482 -16.12 -22.92 3.89
N VAL A 483 -16.99 -23.17 4.87
CA VAL A 483 -18.42 -22.86 4.79
C VAL A 483 -18.64 -21.36 4.77
N PHE A 484 -19.53 -20.88 3.88
CA PHE A 484 -19.94 -19.47 3.83
C PHE A 484 -20.89 -19.15 4.99
N LYS A 485 -20.66 -17.99 5.63
CA LYS A 485 -21.46 -17.43 6.71
C LYS A 485 -22.13 -16.14 6.20
N THR A 486 -22.05 -15.05 6.94
CA THR A 486 -22.65 -13.77 6.57
C THR A 486 -22.03 -13.20 5.29
N THR A 487 -22.88 -12.70 4.39
CA THR A 487 -22.47 -12.03 3.15
C THR A 487 -22.93 -10.58 3.17
N LYS A 488 -22.02 -9.66 2.87
CA LYS A 488 -22.30 -8.23 2.67
C LYS A 488 -21.91 -7.83 1.25
N ALA A 489 -22.78 -7.07 0.58
CA ALA A 489 -22.52 -6.54 -0.76
C ALA A 489 -22.17 -5.06 -0.71
N TYR A 490 -21.15 -4.69 -1.49
CA TYR A 490 -20.73 -3.31 -1.76
C TYR A 490 -20.95 -3.01 -3.23
N THR A 491 -21.61 -1.89 -3.54
CA THR A 491 -21.94 -1.44 -4.90
C THR A 491 -21.12 -0.19 -5.26
N GLY A 492 -21.31 0.32 -6.47
CA GLY A 492 -20.63 1.55 -6.94
C GLY A 492 -19.32 1.29 -7.68
N PHE A 493 -19.09 0.05 -8.13
CA PHE A 493 -17.93 -0.33 -8.93
C PHE A 493 -18.30 -0.52 -10.40
N GLY A 494 -17.31 -0.40 -11.30
CA GLY A 494 -17.35 -1.00 -12.64
C GLY A 494 -16.92 -2.47 -12.61
N GLN A 495 -16.45 -3.02 -13.72
CA GLN A 495 -15.86 -4.36 -13.73
C GLN A 495 -14.60 -4.38 -12.86
N VAL A 496 -14.51 -5.32 -11.91
CA VAL A 496 -13.37 -5.43 -11.00
C VAL A 496 -12.27 -6.26 -11.65
N TYR A 497 -11.04 -5.74 -11.62
CA TYR A 497 -9.85 -6.39 -12.20
C TYR A 497 -8.82 -6.83 -11.16
N GLY A 498 -8.83 -6.21 -9.97
CA GLY A 498 -7.87 -6.54 -8.92
C GLY A 498 -8.34 -6.06 -7.55
N MET A 499 -7.95 -6.79 -6.51
CA MET A 499 -8.28 -6.45 -5.13
C MET A 499 -7.10 -6.71 -4.19
N ASN A 500 -6.86 -5.79 -3.25
CA ASN A 500 -5.75 -5.90 -2.30
C ASN A 500 -6.02 -5.11 -1.02
N TYR A 501 -5.36 -5.48 0.08
CA TYR A 501 -5.50 -4.77 1.35
C TYR A 501 -4.46 -3.67 1.49
N LYS A 502 -4.92 -2.45 1.72
CA LYS A 502 -4.08 -1.30 2.09
C LYS A 502 -4.07 -1.18 3.61
N ALA A 503 -2.90 -1.40 4.21
CA ALA A 503 -2.75 -1.46 5.67
C ALA A 503 -2.46 -0.11 6.34
N LYS A 504 -2.02 0.90 5.59
CA LYS A 504 -1.85 2.29 6.04
C LYS A 504 -2.13 3.20 4.87
#